data_AF-A0A166DWS8-F1
#
_entry.id   AF-A0A166DWS8-F1
#
_cell.length_a   1.000
_cell.length_b   1.000
_cell.length_c   1.000
_cell.angle_alpha   90.00
_cell.angle_beta   90.00
_cell.angle_gamma   90.00
#
_symmetry.space_group_name_H-M   'P 1'
#
loop_
_entity.id
_entity.type
_entity.pdbx_description
1 polymer ?
#
loop_
_entity_poly.entity_id
_entity_poly.type
_entity_poly.pdbx_seq_one_letter_code
_entity_poly.pdbx_strand_id
1 'polypeptide(L)'
;MPPKQAIAKSHTALKTLIETTSPANLQKALLSALPNSTDEELGALSNMLSSVKKAASTQKHCVRCHDTFYENQNHPKACTIQHTDEADTVYVGNTLVAVMLCCGFRFDPEQNNPSKFCILATHTTNPKDVKYYDEDEEDGNVNVITCEETGCVKTKRKGASSNGPAKKK
;
A
#
# COMPACT_ATOMS: atom_id res chain seq x y z
N MET A 1 -6.60 11.97 44.94
CA MET A 1 -6.37 12.63 43.63
C MET A 1 -4.87 12.81 43.46
N PRO A 2 -4.24 12.18 42.45
CA PRO A 2 -2.81 12.36 42.21
C PRO A 2 -2.48 13.81 41.79
N PRO A 3 -1.30 14.34 42.12
CA PRO A 3 -0.94 15.73 41.82
C PRO A 3 -0.77 15.95 40.31
N LYS A 4 -1.46 16.95 39.76
CA LYS A 4 -1.45 17.36 38.32
C LYS A 4 -0.03 17.46 37.71
N GLN A 5 0.98 17.85 38.50
CA GLN A 5 2.37 17.96 38.04
C GLN A 5 3.04 16.60 37.77
N ALA A 6 2.66 15.53 38.47
CA ALA A 6 3.25 14.21 38.27
C ALA A 6 2.77 13.56 36.95
N ILE A 7 1.49 13.76 36.61
CA ILE A 7 0.87 13.25 35.38
C ILE A 7 1.45 13.94 34.12
N ALA A 8 1.72 15.24 34.20
CA ALA A 8 2.34 15.97 33.10
C ALA A 8 3.76 15.48 32.80
N LYS A 9 4.54 15.17 33.85
CA LYS A 9 5.90 14.61 33.71
C LYS A 9 5.88 13.20 33.12
N SER A 10 4.94 12.35 33.53
CA SER A 10 4.82 10.99 32.99
C SER A 10 4.40 10.98 31.52
N HIS A 11 3.54 11.91 31.10
CA HIS A 11 3.12 12.03 29.69
C HIS A 11 4.28 12.43 28.77
N THR A 12 5.09 13.42 29.17
CA THR A 12 6.24 13.86 28.38
C THR A 12 7.29 12.75 28.28
N ALA A 13 7.61 12.07 29.38
CA ALA A 13 8.57 10.97 29.38
C ALA A 13 8.13 9.81 28.48
N LEU A 14 6.85 9.43 28.54
CA LEU A 14 6.29 8.36 27.70
C LEU A 14 6.30 8.74 26.22
N LYS A 15 5.94 9.99 25.89
CA LYS A 15 6.00 10.50 24.52
C LYS A 15 7.43 10.42 23.96
N THR A 16 8.41 10.94 24.70
CA THR A 16 9.82 10.88 24.28
C THR A 16 10.30 9.44 24.10
N LEU A 17 9.91 8.53 25.00
CA LEU A 17 10.26 7.12 24.86
C LEU A 17 9.70 6.53 23.55
N ILE A 18 8.43 6.79 23.24
CA ILE A 18 7.79 6.28 22.02
C ILE A 18 8.45 6.87 20.77
N GLU A 19 8.73 8.18 20.74
CA GLU A 19 9.32 8.87 19.58
C GLU A 19 10.78 8.44 19.30
N THR A 20 11.53 8.06 20.34
CA THR A 20 12.95 7.68 20.22
C THR A 20 13.18 6.17 20.10
N THR A 21 12.17 5.35 20.41
CA THR A 21 12.26 3.89 20.34
C THR A 21 11.96 3.39 18.92
N SER A 22 12.77 2.45 18.41
CA SER A 22 12.48 1.83 17.12
C SER A 22 11.16 1.04 17.15
N PRO A 23 10.39 0.98 16.05
CA PRO A 23 9.14 0.22 16.01
C PRO A 23 9.29 -1.24 16.45
N ALA A 24 10.40 -1.88 16.07
CA ALA A 24 10.70 -3.26 16.44
C ALA A 24 10.94 -3.42 17.95
N ASN A 25 11.67 -2.49 18.58
CA ASN A 25 11.90 -2.53 20.02
C ASN A 25 10.62 -2.25 20.80
N LEU A 26 9.79 -1.31 20.34
CA LEU A 26 8.50 -1.02 20.94
C LEU A 26 7.56 -2.23 20.86
N GLN A 27 7.46 -2.86 19.69
CA GLN A 27 6.68 -4.08 19.49
C GLN A 27 7.15 -5.21 20.41
N LYS A 28 8.48 -5.46 20.46
CA LYS A 28 9.07 -6.48 21.32
C LYS A 28 8.77 -6.23 22.81
N ALA A 29 8.91 -4.97 23.25
CA ALA A 29 8.60 -4.58 24.63
C ALA A 29 7.12 -4.83 24.97
N LEU A 30 6.20 -4.38 24.11
CA LEU A 30 4.77 -4.62 24.28
C LEU A 30 4.45 -6.13 24.35
N LEU A 31 4.95 -6.92 23.41
CA LEU A 31 4.76 -8.37 23.39
C LEU A 31 5.30 -9.06 24.64
N SER A 32 6.43 -8.60 25.18
CA SER A 32 7.01 -9.13 26.41
C SER A 32 6.24 -8.77 27.68
N ALA A 33 5.49 -7.66 27.65
CA ALA A 33 4.67 -7.20 28.77
C ALA A 33 3.33 -7.96 28.85
N LEU A 34 2.75 -8.34 27.70
CA LEU A 34 1.42 -8.97 27.63
C LEU A 34 1.18 -10.14 28.60
N PRO A 35 2.11 -11.10 28.79
CA PRO A 35 1.85 -12.26 29.66
C PRO A 35 1.71 -11.92 31.14
N ASN A 36 2.24 -10.77 31.56
CA ASN A 36 2.27 -10.34 32.96
C ASN A 36 1.33 -9.15 33.23
N SER A 37 0.59 -8.70 32.22
CA SER A 37 -0.35 -7.58 32.35
C SER A 37 -1.65 -8.03 32.99
N THR A 38 -2.25 -7.16 33.78
CA THR A 38 -3.60 -7.31 34.34
C THR A 38 -4.67 -7.08 33.27
N ASP A 39 -5.89 -7.57 33.51
CA ASP A 39 -7.03 -7.35 32.61
C ASP A 39 -7.34 -5.85 32.39
N GLU A 40 -7.14 -5.03 33.44
CA GLU A 40 -7.32 -3.58 33.36
C GLU A 40 -6.29 -2.93 32.43
N GLU A 41 -5.02 -3.33 32.53
CA GLU A 41 -3.94 -2.86 31.66
C GLU A 41 -4.15 -3.31 30.20
N LEU A 42 -4.57 -4.56 29.99
CA LEU A 42 -4.91 -5.08 28.67
C LEU A 42 -6.10 -4.34 28.06
N GLY A 43 -7.12 -4.02 28.86
CA GLY A 43 -8.26 -3.21 28.44
C GLY A 43 -7.85 -1.79 28.05
N ALA A 44 -7.02 -1.14 28.87
CA ALA A 44 -6.49 0.18 28.59
C ALA A 44 -5.63 0.20 27.31
N LEU A 45 -4.74 -0.78 27.14
CA LEU A 45 -3.90 -0.92 25.96
C LEU A 45 -4.74 -1.18 24.69
N SER A 46 -5.74 -2.06 24.77
CA SER A 46 -6.67 -2.31 23.66
C SER A 46 -7.42 -1.03 23.25
N ASN A 47 -7.86 -0.22 24.22
CA ASN A 47 -8.53 1.05 23.94
C ASN A 47 -7.59 2.07 23.29
N MET A 48 -6.35 2.18 23.78
CA MET A 48 -5.31 3.04 23.17
C MET A 48 -4.98 2.62 21.72
N LEU A 49 -4.99 1.32 21.44
CA LEU A 49 -4.72 0.76 20.10
C LEU A 49 -5.97 0.60 19.22
N SER A 50 -7.12 1.17 19.62
CA SER A 50 -8.38 1.04 18.89
C SER A 50 -8.31 1.53 17.44
N SER A 51 -7.53 2.58 17.17
CA SER A 51 -7.28 3.08 15.80
C SER A 51 -6.52 2.06 14.95
N VAL A 52 -5.51 1.40 15.53
CA VAL A 52 -4.73 0.33 14.88
C VAL A 52 -5.63 -0.88 14.60
N LYS A 53 -6.48 -1.26 15.57
CA LYS A 53 -7.48 -2.33 15.39
C LYS A 53 -8.47 -2.03 14.25
N LYS A 54 -8.92 -0.79 14.15
CA LYS A 54 -9.79 -0.33 13.06
C LYS A 54 -9.06 -0.39 11.70
N ALA A 55 -7.79 0.01 11.66
CA ALA A 55 -6.99 -0.09 10.44
C ALA A 55 -6.83 -1.57 10.02
N ALA A 56 -6.52 -2.46 10.97
CA ALA A 56 -6.37 -3.90 10.71
C ALA A 56 -7.64 -4.61 10.21
N SER A 57 -8.82 -4.00 10.39
CA SER A 57 -10.10 -4.53 9.89
C SER A 57 -10.59 -3.83 8.61
N THR A 58 -9.87 -2.80 8.16
CA THR A 58 -10.22 -2.06 6.95
C THR A 58 -9.53 -2.69 5.76
N GLN A 59 -10.32 -3.34 4.91
CA GLN A 59 -9.86 -3.91 3.65
C GLN A 59 -9.72 -2.81 2.59
N LYS A 60 -8.62 -2.86 1.84
CA LYS A 60 -8.21 -1.88 0.82
C LYS A 60 -7.80 -2.61 -0.45
N HIS A 61 -7.88 -1.93 -1.58
CA HIS A 61 -7.41 -2.43 -2.87
C HIS A 61 -6.02 -1.88 -3.17
N CYS A 62 -5.06 -2.76 -3.42
CA CYS A 62 -3.70 -2.37 -3.76
C CYS A 62 -3.67 -1.88 -5.20
N VAL A 63 -3.36 -0.61 -5.44
CA VAL A 63 -3.24 -0.09 -6.83
C VAL A 63 -2.04 -0.67 -7.57
N ARG A 64 -1.13 -1.33 -6.86
CA ARG A 64 0.09 -1.93 -7.42
C ARG A 64 -0.19 -3.31 -8.02
N CYS A 65 -0.57 -4.29 -7.19
CA CYS A 65 -0.86 -5.65 -7.65
C CYS A 65 -2.35 -5.93 -7.89
N HIS A 66 -3.24 -4.98 -7.64
CA HIS A 66 -4.70 -5.15 -7.67
C HIS A 66 -5.27 -6.14 -6.64
N ASP A 67 -4.44 -6.74 -5.78
CA ASP A 67 -4.90 -7.58 -4.68
C ASP A 67 -5.57 -6.78 -3.57
N THR A 68 -6.32 -7.49 -2.74
CA THR A 68 -6.93 -6.90 -1.57
C THR A 68 -6.04 -7.09 -0.34
N PHE A 69 -5.80 -6.02 0.42
CA PHE A 69 -4.96 -6.03 1.62
C PHE A 69 -5.69 -5.38 2.80
N TYR A 70 -5.28 -5.68 4.02
CA TYR A 70 -5.70 -4.91 5.20
C TYR A 70 -4.70 -3.80 5.49
N GLU A 71 -5.14 -2.64 5.99
CA GLU A 71 -4.24 -1.49 6.19
C GLU A 71 -3.01 -1.81 7.06
N ASN A 72 -3.13 -2.71 8.05
CA ASN A 72 -2.01 -3.16 8.87
C ASN A 72 -0.99 -4.03 8.13
N GLN A 73 -1.33 -4.54 6.95
CA GLN A 73 -0.45 -5.27 6.04
C GLN A 73 0.22 -4.33 5.03
N ASN A 74 -0.10 -3.03 5.03
CA ASN A 74 0.45 -2.05 4.11
C ASN A 74 1.90 -1.68 4.48
N HIS A 75 2.86 -2.52 4.11
CA HIS A 75 4.29 -2.25 4.28
C HIS A 75 4.99 -2.17 2.90
N PRO A 76 6.20 -1.59 2.80
CA PRO A 76 6.89 -1.38 1.51
C PRO A 76 7.10 -2.66 0.67
N LYS A 77 7.03 -3.83 1.29
CA LYS A 77 7.19 -5.16 0.67
C LYS A 77 5.88 -5.96 0.57
N ALA A 78 4.73 -5.37 0.88
CA ALA A 78 3.45 -6.08 0.95
C ALA A 78 2.94 -6.52 -0.43
N CYS A 79 3.30 -5.74 -1.45
CA CYS A 79 2.95 -6.01 -2.83
C CYS A 79 4.14 -6.66 -3.54
N THR A 80 4.04 -7.97 -3.80
CA THR A 80 4.97 -8.70 -4.67
C THR A 80 4.28 -8.98 -6.00
N ILE A 81 4.56 -8.15 -7.02
CA ILE A 81 4.13 -8.42 -8.39
C ILE A 81 5.14 -9.37 -8.99
N GLN A 82 4.70 -10.58 -9.36
CA GLN A 82 5.55 -11.50 -10.11
C GLN A 82 5.91 -10.83 -11.44
N HIS A 83 7.20 -10.84 -11.79
CA HIS A 83 7.61 -10.40 -13.11
C HIS A 83 6.98 -11.34 -14.13
N THR A 84 6.22 -10.78 -15.07
CA THR A 84 5.79 -11.51 -16.24
C THR A 84 6.98 -11.58 -17.18
N ASP A 85 7.27 -12.75 -17.76
CA ASP A 85 8.30 -12.86 -18.80
C ASP A 85 7.82 -12.26 -20.14
N GLU A 86 6.59 -11.73 -20.16
CA GLU A 86 5.98 -11.07 -21.30
C GLU A 86 6.51 -9.63 -21.44
N ALA A 87 7.19 -9.39 -22.57
CA ALA A 87 7.68 -8.09 -23.00
C ALA A 87 7.19 -7.81 -24.42
N ASP A 88 6.75 -6.58 -24.67
CA ASP A 88 6.51 -6.08 -26.02
C ASP A 88 7.80 -5.51 -26.59
N THR A 89 8.07 -5.75 -27.87
CA THR A 89 9.22 -5.15 -28.56
C THR A 89 8.77 -3.96 -29.40
N VAL A 90 9.45 -2.84 -29.21
CA VAL A 90 9.20 -1.60 -29.95
C VAL A 90 10.50 -1.04 -30.49
N TYR A 91 10.43 -0.41 -31.66
CA TYR A 91 11.56 0.34 -32.22
C TYR A 91 11.54 1.77 -31.69
N VAL A 92 12.63 2.19 -31.06
CA VAL A 92 12.88 3.60 -30.69
C VAL A 92 13.99 4.11 -31.59
N GLY A 93 13.61 4.79 -32.67
CA GLY A 93 14.53 5.09 -33.78
C GLY A 93 14.94 3.80 -34.50
N ASN A 94 16.24 3.50 -34.54
CA ASN A 94 16.79 2.28 -35.13
C ASN A 94 17.12 1.17 -34.11
N THR A 95 16.82 1.37 -32.84
CA THR A 95 17.14 0.41 -31.77
C THR A 95 15.90 -0.37 -31.37
N LEU A 96 16.01 -1.71 -31.31
CA LEU A 96 14.97 -2.58 -30.79
C LEU A 96 15.02 -2.57 -29.26
N VAL A 97 13.90 -2.23 -28.63
CA VAL A 97 13.78 -2.15 -27.18
C VAL A 97 12.65 -3.07 -26.73
N ALA A 98 12.93 -3.96 -25.79
CA ALA A 98 11.93 -4.75 -25.10
C ALA A 98 11.39 -3.95 -23.92
N VAL A 99 10.06 -3.88 -23.81
CA VAL A 99 9.32 -3.17 -22.77
C VAL A 99 8.54 -4.19 -21.97
N MET A 100 8.88 -4.33 -20.70
CA MET A 100 8.18 -5.25 -19.79
C MET A 100 6.75 -4.76 -19.56
N LEU A 101 5.77 -5.64 -19.75
CA LEU A 101 4.36 -5.27 -19.57
C LEU A 101 4.00 -4.97 -18.10
N CYS A 102 4.73 -5.57 -17.15
CA CYS A 102 4.45 -5.44 -15.72
C CYS A 102 4.85 -4.09 -15.11
N CYS A 103 5.86 -3.41 -15.65
CA CYS A 103 6.44 -2.21 -15.04
C CYS A 103 6.94 -1.16 -16.05
N GLY A 104 6.82 -1.44 -17.36
CA GLY A 104 7.32 -0.56 -18.41
C GLY A 104 8.83 -0.49 -18.52
N PHE A 105 9.58 -1.31 -17.77
CA PHE A 105 11.04 -1.33 -17.82
C PHE A 105 11.52 -1.66 -19.23
N ARG A 106 12.43 -0.83 -19.73
CA ARG A 106 12.97 -0.90 -21.09
C ARG A 106 14.37 -1.47 -21.06
N PHE A 107 14.62 -2.50 -21.86
CA PHE A 107 15.94 -3.08 -22.00
C PHE A 107 16.22 -3.48 -23.44
N ASP A 108 17.51 -3.56 -23.78
CA ASP A 108 17.95 -4.13 -25.04
C ASP A 108 17.90 -5.66 -24.91
N PRO A 109 17.00 -6.35 -25.65
CA PRO A 109 16.83 -7.79 -25.54
C PRO A 109 18.04 -8.58 -26.04
N GLU A 110 18.94 -7.97 -26.82
CA GLU A 110 20.14 -8.62 -27.34
C GLU A 110 21.32 -8.51 -26.37
N GLN A 111 21.35 -7.47 -25.54
CA GLN A 111 22.49 -7.20 -24.66
C GLN A 111 22.28 -7.60 -23.20
N ASN A 112 21.05 -7.51 -22.67
CA ASN A 112 20.78 -7.75 -21.25
C ASN A 112 19.46 -8.50 -21.05
N ASN A 113 19.44 -9.43 -20.10
CA ASN A 113 18.20 -10.04 -19.60
C ASN A 113 17.90 -9.39 -18.23
N PRO A 114 16.69 -8.86 -17.94
CA PRO A 114 16.46 -8.12 -16.70
C PRO A 114 16.71 -9.00 -15.47
N SER A 115 17.85 -8.76 -14.83
CA SER A 115 18.19 -9.32 -13.53
C SER A 115 17.59 -8.41 -12.46
N LYS A 116 16.48 -8.86 -11.90
CA LYS A 116 15.83 -8.43 -10.64
C LYS A 116 14.64 -7.49 -10.75
N PHE A 117 13.76 -7.73 -9.79
CA PHE A 117 12.48 -7.10 -9.54
C PHE A 117 12.47 -5.58 -9.77
N CYS A 118 11.67 -5.13 -10.74
CA CYS A 118 11.28 -3.74 -10.92
C CYS A 118 10.10 -3.40 -10.00
N ILE A 119 10.22 -2.28 -9.28
CA ILE A 119 9.08 -1.52 -8.78
C ILE A 119 9.17 -0.15 -9.45
N LEU A 120 8.22 0.13 -10.33
CA LEU A 120 7.74 1.48 -10.63
C LEU A 120 6.23 1.29 -10.66
N ALA A 121 5.57 1.80 -9.62
CA ALA A 121 4.25 1.35 -9.27
C ALA A 121 3.25 1.65 -10.39
N THR A 122 2.43 0.66 -10.68
CA THR A 122 1.33 0.75 -11.65
C THR A 122 0.38 1.87 -11.27
N HIS A 123 -0.27 2.38 -12.30
CA HIS A 123 -1.21 3.49 -12.34
C HIS A 123 -2.02 3.71 -11.05
N THR A 124 -2.26 4.96 -10.69
CA THR A 124 -2.92 5.34 -9.43
C THR A 124 -4.36 5.81 -9.64
N THR A 125 -5.22 5.66 -8.65
CA THR A 125 -6.52 6.36 -8.65
C THR A 125 -6.37 7.85 -8.36
N ASN A 126 -5.26 8.27 -7.75
CA ASN A 126 -5.01 9.67 -7.39
C ASN A 126 -3.54 10.05 -7.61
N PRO A 127 -3.21 10.76 -8.70
CA PRO A 127 -1.85 11.23 -8.99
C PRO A 127 -1.22 12.12 -7.91
N LYS A 128 -2.04 12.80 -7.11
CA LYS A 128 -1.57 13.71 -6.06
C LYS A 128 -1.02 12.99 -4.83
N ASP A 129 -1.40 11.72 -4.63
CA ASP A 129 -0.98 10.92 -3.48
C ASP A 129 0.31 10.14 -3.74
N VAL A 130 0.81 10.21 -4.96
CA VAL A 130 2.03 9.53 -5.37
C VAL A 130 3.23 10.40 -4.99
N LYS A 131 4.27 9.78 -4.41
CA LYS A 131 5.58 10.39 -4.23
C LYS A 131 6.57 9.51 -4.98
N TYR A 132 6.73 9.71 -6.28
CA TYR A 132 7.86 9.11 -6.97
C TYR A 132 9.10 9.99 -6.84
N TYR A 133 10.25 9.35 -7.00
CA TYR A 133 11.51 10.04 -7.16
C TYR A 133 11.46 10.72 -8.53
N ASP A 134 11.35 12.03 -8.54
CA ASP A 134 11.59 12.86 -9.72
C ASP A 134 13.01 13.39 -9.56
N GLU A 135 13.92 13.05 -10.48
CA GLU A 135 15.31 13.50 -10.38
C GLU A 135 15.44 15.03 -10.48
N ASP A 136 14.43 15.69 -11.06
CA ASP A 136 14.45 17.13 -11.33
C ASP A 136 13.52 17.96 -10.43
N GLU A 137 12.75 17.34 -9.51
CA GLU A 137 11.85 17.94 -8.47
C GLU A 137 10.88 19.09 -8.89
N GLU A 138 10.99 19.66 -10.09
CA GLU A 138 10.34 20.92 -10.51
C GLU A 138 9.01 20.69 -11.25
N ASP A 139 8.85 19.57 -11.96
CA ASP A 139 7.66 19.33 -12.79
C ASP A 139 6.60 18.44 -12.12
N GLY A 140 6.94 17.83 -10.99
CA GLY A 140 6.07 16.91 -10.28
C GLY A 140 5.82 15.62 -11.08
N ASN A 141 4.88 14.82 -10.60
CA ASN A 141 4.63 13.46 -11.07
C ASN A 141 4.02 13.37 -12.50
N VAL A 142 4.67 13.91 -13.53
CA VAL A 142 4.16 13.99 -14.92
C VAL A 142 3.98 12.63 -15.59
N ASN A 143 4.67 11.60 -15.10
CA ASN A 143 4.63 10.24 -15.63
C ASN A 143 3.62 9.32 -14.90
N VAL A 144 2.78 9.88 -14.03
CA VAL A 144 1.79 9.09 -13.30
C VAL A 144 0.56 8.83 -14.15
N ILE A 145 0.45 7.59 -14.62
CA ILE A 145 -0.75 7.08 -15.30
C ILE A 145 -1.86 6.85 -14.28
N THR A 146 -3.09 7.19 -14.61
CA THR A 146 -4.26 6.96 -13.76
C THR A 146 -4.92 5.60 -14.02
N CYS A 147 -5.63 5.07 -13.02
CA CYS A 147 -6.49 3.88 -13.19
C CYS A 147 -7.59 4.09 -14.26
N GLU A 148 -7.97 5.33 -14.54
CA GLU A 148 -8.95 5.68 -15.57
C GLU A 148 -8.34 5.51 -16.98
N GLU A 149 -7.14 6.05 -17.20
CA GLU A 149 -6.41 5.92 -18.46
C GLU A 149 -6.07 4.48 -18.83
N THR A 150 -5.93 3.61 -17.84
CA THR A 150 -5.65 2.17 -18.01
C THR A 150 -6.91 1.30 -18.02
N GLY A 151 -8.10 1.89 -17.92
CA GLY A 151 -9.37 1.16 -18.01
C GLY A 151 -9.67 0.24 -16.82
N CYS A 152 -8.99 0.43 -15.69
CA CYS A 152 -9.19 -0.37 -14.48
C CYS A 152 -10.53 -0.07 -13.78
N VAL A 153 -11.14 1.08 -14.09
CA VAL A 153 -12.46 1.42 -13.58
C VAL A 153 -13.47 0.48 -14.24
N LYS A 154 -13.94 -0.52 -13.49
CA LYS A 154 -15.06 -1.38 -13.89
C LYS A 154 -16.23 -0.45 -14.26
N THR A 155 -16.51 -0.29 -15.55
CA THR A 155 -17.77 0.28 -15.99
C THR A 155 -18.85 -0.53 -15.29
N LYS A 156 -19.72 0.12 -14.50
CA LYS A 156 -20.88 -0.56 -13.94
C LYS A 156 -21.60 -1.17 -15.13
N ARG A 157 -21.50 -2.50 -15.31
CA ARG A 157 -22.35 -3.22 -16.24
C ARG A 157 -23.76 -2.82 -15.87
N LYS A 158 -24.44 -2.04 -16.72
CA LYS A 158 -25.88 -1.80 -16.61
C LYS A 158 -26.49 -3.17 -16.44
N GLY A 159 -27.04 -3.46 -15.25
CA GLY A 159 -27.62 -4.75 -14.95
C GLY A 159 -28.57 -5.12 -16.08
N ALA A 160 -28.37 -6.28 -16.68
CA ALA A 160 -29.34 -6.86 -17.59
C ALA A 160 -30.66 -6.94 -16.80
N SER A 161 -31.60 -6.08 -17.17
CA SER A 161 -32.95 -6.07 -16.62
C SER A 161 -33.55 -7.43 -16.92
N SER A 162 -33.70 -8.27 -15.89
CA SER A 162 -34.36 -9.55 -15.98
C SER A 162 -35.86 -9.34 -16.10
N ASN A 163 -36.32 -8.87 -17.26
CA ASN A 163 -37.71 -9.06 -17.69
C ASN A 163 -37.85 -10.50 -18.18
N GLY A 164 -38.05 -11.43 -17.23
CA GLY A 164 -38.52 -12.77 -17.52
C GLY A 164 -39.98 -12.73 -18.02
N PRO A 165 -40.36 -13.59 -18.98
CA PRO A 165 -41.72 -13.60 -19.51
C PRO A 165 -42.70 -14.16 -18.47
N ALA A 166 -43.80 -13.44 -18.27
CA ALA A 166 -44.91 -13.86 -17.42
C ALA A 166 -45.54 -15.17 -17.94
N LYS A 167 -45.53 -16.22 -17.12
CA LYS A 167 -46.30 -17.45 -17.37
C LYS A 167 -47.79 -17.12 -17.27
N LYS A 168 -48.52 -17.24 -18.38
CA LYS A 168 -49.99 -17.28 -18.38
C LYS A 168 -50.46 -18.61 -17.78
N LYS A 169 -51.40 -18.53 -16.85
CA LYS A 169 -52.25 -19.66 -16.40
C LYS A 169 -53.40 -19.83 -17.37
#